data_AF-A0A5J6PEY0-F1
#
_entry.id   AF-A0A5J6PEY0-F1
#
_cell.length_a   1.000
_cell.length_b   1.000
_cell.length_c   1.000
_cell.angle_alpha   90.00
_cell.angle_beta   90.00
_cell.angle_gamma   90.00
#
_symmetry.space_group_name_H-M   'P 1'
#
loop_
_entity.id
_entity.type
_entity.pdbx_description
1 polymer ?
#
loop_
_entity_poly.entity_id
_entity_poly.type
_entity_poly.pdbx_seq_one_letter_code
_entity_poly.pdbx_strand_id
1 'polypeptide(L)'
;MDVGSVVNQGLIGMQKSQASMAQSAQQIAQAGTTQRADSPQANSQSQDLSEALVNLKAQSQVFDSSAKVVKAADETIGTLLDVRA
;
A
#
# COMPACT_ATOMS: atom_id res chain seq x y z
N MET A 1 -3.48 11.90 -23.05
CA MET A 1 -3.02 11.16 -21.86
C MET A 1 -2.94 9.70 -22.29
N ASP A 2 -1.75 9.12 -22.29
CA ASP A 2 -1.54 7.77 -22.84
C ASP A 2 -1.89 6.71 -21.80
N VAL A 3 -2.67 5.69 -22.18
CA VAL A 3 -3.07 4.61 -21.25
C VAL A 3 -1.84 3.88 -20.70
N GLY A 4 -0.76 3.78 -21.48
CA GLY A 4 0.52 3.24 -21.02
C GLY A 4 1.15 4.06 -19.89
N SER A 5 0.97 5.38 -19.88
CA SER A 5 1.52 6.25 -18.83
C SER A 5 0.79 6.08 -17.49
N VAL A 6 -0.53 5.84 -17.49
CA VAL A 6 -1.31 5.62 -16.27
C VAL A 6 -1.12 4.21 -15.69
N VAL A 7 -0.93 3.19 -16.53
CA VAL A 7 -0.58 1.84 -16.07
C VAL A 7 0.79 1.83 -15.41
N ASN A 8 1.78 2.51 -16.01
CA ASN A 8 3.11 2.61 -15.42
C ASN A 8 3.08 3.35 -14.07
N GLN A 9 2.33 4.44 -13.96
CA GLN A 9 2.16 5.16 -12.69
C GLN A 9 1.43 4.32 -11.64
N GLY A 10 0.41 3.56 -12.03
CA GLY A 10 -0.26 2.60 -11.16
C GLY A 10 0.69 1.52 -10.65
N LEU A 11 1.53 0.97 -11.52
CA LEU A 11 2.53 -0.04 -11.13
C LEU A 11 3.57 0.53 -10.16
N ILE A 12 4.09 1.73 -10.42
CA ILE A 12 5.01 2.42 -9.51
C ILE A 12 4.35 2.67 -8.15
N GLY A 13 3.09 3.12 -8.15
CA GLY A 13 2.29 3.31 -6.94
C GLY A 13 2.15 2.01 -6.14
N MET A 14 1.84 0.90 -6.80
CA MET A 14 1.75 -0.42 -6.20
C MET A 14 3.09 -0.90 -5.62
N GLN A 15 4.18 -0.78 -6.37
CA GLN A 15 5.52 -1.19 -5.89
C GLN A 15 5.97 -0.38 -4.68
N LYS A 16 5.81 0.94 -4.72
CA LYS A 16 6.12 1.82 -3.58
C LYS A 16 5.27 1.44 -2.37
N SER A 17 3.99 1.19 -2.59
CA SER A 17 3.07 0.82 -1.52
C SER A 17 3.41 -0.52 -0.88
N GLN A 18 3.81 -1.50 -1.67
CA GLN A 18 4.24 -2.80 -1.15
C GLN A 18 5.49 -2.67 -0.27
N ALA A 19 6.48 -1.87 -0.69
CA ALA A 19 7.68 -1.64 0.10
C ALA A 19 7.38 -0.98 1.45
N SER A 20 6.56 0.08 1.45
CA SER A 20 6.15 0.77 2.67
C SER A 20 5.27 -0.11 3.56
N MET A 21 4.36 -0.92 2.99
CA MET A 21 3.57 -1.89 3.75
C MET A 21 4.44 -2.96 4.42
N ALA A 22 5.45 -3.48 3.72
CA ALA A 22 6.38 -4.46 4.29
C ALA A 22 7.15 -3.87 5.48
N GLN A 23 7.60 -2.62 5.37
CA GLN A 23 8.28 -1.91 6.45
C GLN A 23 7.36 -1.69 7.66
N SER A 24 6.12 -1.21 7.45
CA SER A 24 5.14 -1.05 8.54
C SER A 24 4.79 -2.39 9.18
N ALA A 25 4.63 -3.45 8.40
CA ALA A 25 4.38 -4.81 8.93
C ALA A 25 5.53 -5.31 9.82
N GLN A 26 6.79 -5.04 9.43
CA GLN A 26 7.96 -5.36 10.26
C GLN A 26 7.97 -4.58 11.57
N GLN A 27 7.64 -3.28 11.54
CA GLN A 27 7.54 -2.45 12.75
C GLN A 27 6.45 -2.96 13.70
N ILE A 28 5.28 -3.33 13.17
CA ILE A 28 4.18 -3.93 13.94
C ILE A 28 4.62 -5.25 14.59
N ALA A 29 5.27 -6.13 13.82
CA ALA A 29 5.75 -7.41 14.33
C ALA A 29 6.78 -7.25 15.46
N GLN A 30 7.70 -6.28 15.34
CA GLN A 30 8.71 -5.98 16.36
C GLN A 30 8.12 -5.32 17.61
N ALA A 31 7.10 -4.47 17.45
CA ALA A 31 6.41 -3.86 18.58
C ALA A 31 5.66 -4.91 19.42
N GLY A 32 5.04 -5.90 18.76
CA GLY A 32 4.36 -7.03 19.41
C GLY A 32 5.29 -7.97 20.17
N THR A 33 6.57 -8.08 19.80
CA THR A 33 7.56 -8.89 20.52
C THR A 33 8.20 -8.14 21.69
N THR A 34 8.28 -6.81 21.62
CA THR A 34 8.94 -5.97 22.64
C THR A 34 8.05 -5.68 23.86
N GLN A 35 6.72 -5.82 23.74
CA GLN A 35 5.76 -5.65 24.85
C GLN A 35 5.90 -6.63 26.02
N ARG A 36 6.79 -7.63 25.94
CA ARG A 36 7.03 -8.59 27.03
C ARG A 36 8.03 -8.11 28.08
N ALA A 37 8.69 -6.96 27.88
CA ALA A 37 9.67 -6.43 28.82
C ALA A 37 9.07 -5.27 29.63
N ASP A 38 8.87 -5.48 30.93
CA ASP A 38 8.52 -4.47 31.95
C ASP A 38 9.41 -3.22 31.85
N SER A 39 8.97 -2.20 31.11
CA SER A 39 9.70 -0.93 30.97
C SER A 39 8.75 0.27 30.88
N PRO A 40 9.01 1.38 31.59
CA PRO A 40 8.14 2.57 31.61
C PRO A 40 8.03 3.33 30.27
N GLN A 41 8.66 2.86 29.18
CA GLN A 41 8.52 3.39 27.82
C GLN A 41 7.31 2.85 27.03
N ALA A 42 6.44 2.04 27.66
CA ALA A 42 5.28 1.41 27.01
C ALA A 42 4.34 2.40 26.29
N ASN A 43 4.27 3.67 26.73
CA ASN A 43 3.40 4.68 26.12
C ASN A 43 3.91 5.14 24.75
N SER A 44 5.22 5.38 24.60
CA SER A 44 5.83 5.79 23.33
C SER A 44 5.77 4.67 22.29
N GLN A 45 6.01 3.43 22.73
CA GLN A 45 5.99 2.26 21.85
C GLN A 45 4.58 1.91 21.35
N SER A 46 3.54 2.21 22.14
CA SER A 46 2.14 2.06 21.74
C SER A 46 1.75 3.09 20.67
N GLN A 47 2.33 4.31 20.76
CA GLN A 47 2.10 5.37 19.79
C GLN A 47 2.79 5.05 18.44
N ASP A 48 4.03 4.56 18.46
CA ASP A 48 4.74 4.07 17.27
C ASP A 48 4.00 2.92 16.57
N LEU A 49 3.44 1.97 17.34
CA LEU A 49 2.62 0.88 16.80
C LEU A 49 1.35 1.40 16.13
N SER A 50 0.66 2.36 16.76
CA SER A 50 -0.55 2.95 16.19
C SER A 50 -0.26 3.70 14.89
N GLU A 51 0.86 4.42 14.82
CA GLU A 51 1.31 5.11 13.62
C GLU A 51 1.68 4.14 12.50
N ALA A 52 2.39 3.05 12.82
CA ALA A 52 2.70 1.99 11.87
C ALA A 52 1.44 1.30 11.32
N LEU A 53 0.41 1.06 12.15
CA LEU A 53 -0.87 0.49 11.73
C LEU A 53 -1.66 1.43 10.81
N VAL A 54 -1.70 2.73 11.16
CA VAL A 54 -2.36 3.75 10.32
C VAL A 54 -1.64 3.87 8.98
N ASN A 55 -0.30 3.91 8.99
CA ASN A 55 0.51 3.97 7.78
C ASN A 55 0.29 2.73 6.91
N LEU A 56 0.30 1.52 7.48
CA LEU A 56 -0.01 0.29 6.77
C LEU A 56 -1.39 0.37 6.07
N LYS A 57 -2.41 0.89 6.77
CA LYS A 57 -3.76 1.01 6.22
C LYS A 57 -3.85 2.06 5.11
N ALA A 58 -3.24 3.23 5.31
CA ALA A 58 -3.15 4.27 4.29
C ALA A 58 -2.44 3.75 3.03
N GLN A 59 -1.35 3.01 3.21
CA GLN A 59 -0.57 2.47 2.12
C GLN A 59 -1.31 1.36 1.36
N SER A 60 -2.08 0.52 2.06
CA SER A 60 -3.01 -0.44 1.46
C SER A 60 -4.09 0.26 0.61
N GLN A 61 -4.62 1.40 1.06
CA GLN A 61 -5.59 2.16 0.26
C GLN A 61 -4.95 2.75 -1.00
N VAL A 62 -3.70 3.19 -0.93
CA VAL A 62 -2.93 3.66 -2.10
C VAL A 62 -2.67 2.51 -3.07
N PHE A 63 -2.34 1.32 -2.57
CA PHE A 63 -2.21 0.11 -3.39
C PHE A 63 -3.53 -0.19 -4.13
N ASP A 64 -4.65 -0.26 -3.40
CA ASP A 64 -5.97 -0.56 -3.98
C ASP A 64 -6.39 0.47 -5.03
N SER A 65 -6.10 1.75 -4.77
CA SER A 65 -6.40 2.83 -5.72
C SER A 65 -5.56 2.70 -6.98
N SER A 66 -4.28 2.37 -6.84
CA SER A 66 -3.37 2.13 -7.98
C SER A 66 -3.79 0.89 -8.78
N ALA A 67 -4.22 -0.17 -8.10
CA ALA A 67 -4.77 -1.37 -8.73
C ALA A 67 -6.06 -1.07 -9.52
N LYS A 68 -6.95 -0.21 -8.98
CA LYS A 68 -8.14 0.25 -9.71
C LYS A 68 -7.79 1.05 -10.96
N VAL A 69 -6.75 1.88 -10.93
CA VAL A 69 -6.29 2.63 -12.12
C VAL A 69 -5.78 1.67 -13.19
N VAL A 70 -4.98 0.68 -12.82
CA VAL A 70 -4.50 -0.35 -13.76
C VAL A 70 -5.67 -1.16 -14.33
N LYS A 71 -6.64 -1.55 -13.49
CA LYS A 71 -7.85 -2.27 -13.92
C LYS A 71 -8.69 -1.45 -14.90
N ALA A 72 -8.95 -0.18 -14.58
CA ALA A 72 -9.70 0.71 -15.46
C ALA A 72 -8.97 0.91 -16.80
N ALA A 73 -7.64 1.05 -16.77
CA ALA A 73 -6.84 1.12 -17.98
C ALA A 73 -6.97 -0.17 -18.82
N ASP A 74 -6.90 -1.34 -18.19
CA ASP A 74 -7.09 -2.64 -18.86
C ASP A 74 -8.50 -2.77 -19.48
N GLU A 75 -9.54 -2.41 -18.74
CA GLU A 75 -10.93 -2.38 -19.24
C GLU A 75 -11.11 -1.40 -20.40
N THR A 76 -10.46 -0.22 -20.38
CA THR A 76 -10.50 0.71 -21.51
C THR A 76 -9.79 0.17 -22.75
N ILE A 77 -8.67 -0.55 -22.58
CA ILE A 77 -7.99 -1.21 -23.70
C ILE A 77 -8.85 -2.34 -24.25
N GLY A 78 -9.44 -3.17 -23.39
CA GLY A 78 -10.33 -4.26 -23.77
C GLY A 78 -11.56 -3.77 -24.55
N THR A 79 -12.22 -2.73 -24.06
CA THR A 79 -13.37 -2.13 -24.77
C THR A 79 -12.98 -1.48 -26.09
N LEU A 80 -11.80 -0.84 -26.20
CA LEU A 80 -11.29 -0.32 -27.47
C LEU A 80 -10.94 -1.43 -28.46
N LEU A 81 -10.48 -2.60 -27.98
CA LEU A 81 -10.21 -3.76 -28.82
C LEU A 81 -11.51 -4.38 -29.34
N ASP A 82 -12.52 -4.53 -28.47
CA ASP A 82 -13.83 -5.12 -28.79
C ASP A 82 -14.60 -4.28 -29.82
N VAL A 83 -14.51 -2.94 -29.74
CA VAL A 83 -15.14 -2.04 -30.74
C VAL A 83 -14.46 -2.09 -32.11
N ARG A 84 -13.19 -2.53 -32.19
CA ARG A 84 -12.44 -2.64 -33.45
C ARG A 84 -12.47 -4.05 -34.07
N ALA A 85 -12.93 -5.06 -33.34
CA ALA A 85 -13.08 -6.44 -33.81
C ALA A 85 -14.37 -6.63 -34.62
#